data_AF-A0A0M9DX65-F1
#
_entry.id   AF-A0A0M9DX65-F1
#
_cell.length_a   1.000
_cell.length_b   1.000
_cell.length_c   1.000
_cell.angle_alpha   90.00
_cell.angle_beta   90.00
_cell.angle_gamma   90.00
#
_symmetry.space_group_name_H-M   'P 1'
#
loop_
_entity.id
_entity.type
_entity.pdbx_description
1 polymer ?
#
loop_
_entity_poly.entity_id
_entity_poly.type
_entity_poly.pdbx_seq_one_letter_code
_entity_poly.pdbx_strand_id
1 'polypeptide(L)' 'METYKNDYTKNEDHTLWELHEIRNKLHQQRKFRSIEKINQDAALKYSSWQKEKKRKMYS' A
#
# COMPACT_ATOMS: atom_id res chain seq x y z
N MET A 1 -6.91 21.39 27.74
CA MET A 1 -6.64 20.18 26.94
C MET A 1 -7.99 19.71 26.45
N GLU A 2 -8.29 19.93 25.17
CA GLU A 2 -9.48 19.36 24.54
C GLU A 2 -9.32 17.84 24.54
N THR A 3 -9.94 17.18 25.50
CA THR A 3 -10.00 15.72 25.55
C THR A 3 -10.85 15.30 24.36
N TYR A 4 -10.18 14.77 23.32
CA TYR A 4 -10.85 14.17 22.17
C TYR A 4 -11.86 13.16 22.70
N LYS A 5 -13.14 13.50 22.59
CA LYS A 5 -14.21 12.65 23.09
C LYS A 5 -14.28 11.50 22.11
N ASN A 6 -13.71 10.35 22.48
CA ASN A 6 -13.82 9.11 21.71
C ASN A 6 -15.29 8.65 21.78
N ASP A 7 -16.15 9.34 21.06
CA ASP A 7 -17.56 8.99 20.82
C ASP A 7 -17.63 7.96 19.67
N TYR A 8 -16.68 7.03 19.60
CA TYR A 8 -16.74 5.92 18.65
C TYR A 8 -17.66 4.85 19.23
N THR A 9 -18.66 4.47 18.46
CA THR A 9 -19.46 3.27 18.72
C THR A 9 -18.56 2.04 18.70
N LYS A 10 -18.97 0.94 19.34
CA LYS A 10 -18.21 -0.32 19.35
C LYS A 10 -17.86 -0.82 17.94
N ASN A 11 -18.71 -0.54 16.96
CA ASN A 11 -18.47 -0.91 15.57
C ASN A 11 -17.37 -0.06 14.94
N GLU A 12 -17.38 1.25 15.18
CA GLU A 12 -16.34 2.15 14.68
C GLU A 12 -14.98 1.84 15.31
N ASP A 13 -14.95 1.53 16.61
CA ASP A 13 -13.72 1.12 17.31
C ASP A 13 -13.17 -0.20 16.75
N HIS A 14 -14.05 -1.16 16.46
CA HIS A 14 -13.66 -2.42 15.82
C HIS A 14 -13.09 -2.18 14.41
N THR A 15 -13.77 -1.36 13.59
CA THR A 15 -13.29 -1.02 12.25
C THR A 15 -11.96 -0.26 12.30
N LEU A 16 -11.76 0.65 13.25
CA LEU A 16 -10.49 1.35 13.46
C LEU A 16 -9.37 0.37 13.81
N TRP A 17 -9.67 -0.64 14.64
CA TRP A 17 -8.72 -1.70 14.97
C TRP A 17 -8.36 -2.57 13.76
N GLU A 18 -9.34 -2.96 12.93
CA GLU A 18 -9.09 -3.69 11.69
C GLU A 18 -8.23 -2.90 10.70
N LEU A 19 -8.50 -1.61 10.53
CA LEU A 19 -7.69 -0.71 9.71
C LEU A 19 -6.26 -0.60 10.24
N HIS A 20 -6.11 -0.51 11.56
CA HIS A 20 -4.81 -0.49 12.21
C HIS A 20 -4.01 -1.76 11.89
N GLU A 21 -4.64 -2.93 11.98
CA GLU A 21 -4.01 -4.22 11.70
C GLU A 21 -3.59 -4.36 10.23
N ILE A 22 -4.44 -3.95 9.29
CA ILE A 22 -4.10 -3.93 7.86
C ILE A 22 -2.90 -3.03 7.62
N ARG A 23 -2.91 -1.82 8.18
CA ARG A 23 -1.80 -0.86 8.07
C ARG A 23 -0.51 -1.44 8.64
N ASN A 24 -0.57 -2.06 9.82
CA ASN A 24 0.59 -2.67 10.46
C ASN A 24 1.17 -3.80 9.59
N LYS A 25 0.32 -4.70 9.08
CA LYS A 25 0.76 -5.79 8.18
C LYS A 25 1.44 -5.25 6.93
N LEU A 26 0.85 -4.25 6.27
CA LEU A 26 1.45 -3.60 5.09
C LEU A 26 2.77 -2.92 5.44
N HIS A 27 2.85 -2.27 6.60
CA HIS A 27 4.08 -1.66 7.06
C HIS A 27 5.16 -2.71 7.30
N GLN A 28 4.89 -3.81 8.01
CA GLN A 28 5.86 -4.89 8.23
C GLN A 28 6.36 -5.51 6.91
N GLN A 29 5.47 -5.72 5.94
CA GLN A 29 5.82 -6.23 4.61
C GLN A 29 6.73 -5.27 3.82
N ARG A 30 6.60 -3.96 4.06
CA ARG A 30 7.39 -2.92 3.37
C ARG A 30 8.61 -2.47 4.18
N LYS A 31 8.64 -2.71 5.48
CA LYS A 31 9.68 -2.25 6.41
C LYS A 31 11.08 -2.71 6.00
N PHE A 32 11.17 -3.89 5.39
CA PHE A 32 12.43 -4.47 4.92
C PHE A 32 12.71 -4.22 3.44
N ARG A 33 11.84 -3.50 2.73
CA ARG A 33 12.10 -3.11 1.35
C ARG A 33 12.86 -1.78 1.35
N SER A 34 14.10 -1.82 0.92
CA SER A 34 14.86 -0.60 0.67
C SER A 34 14.23 0.19 -0.49
N ILE A 35 14.44 1.51 -0.51
CA ILE A 35 13.96 2.39 -1.57
C ILE A 35 14.50 1.92 -2.93
N GLU A 36 15.73 1.42 -2.97
CA GLU A 36 16.38 0.87 -4.15
C GLU A 36 15.62 -0.32 -4.70
N LYS A 37 15.17 -1.25 -3.84
CA LYS A 37 14.40 -2.42 -4.27
C LYS A 37 13.01 -2.05 -4.77
N ILE A 38 12.39 -1.04 -4.17
CA ILE A 38 11.10 -0.49 -4.64
C ILE A 38 11.27 0.13 -6.03
N ASN A 39 12.33 0.91 -6.24
CA ASN A 39 12.61 1.56 -7.52
C ASN A 39 12.95 0.54 -8.62
N GLN A 40 13.70 -0.52 -8.29
CA GLN A 40 13.98 -1.62 -9.21
C GLN A 40 12.69 -2.34 -9.63
N ASP A 41 11.83 -2.71 -8.67
CA ASP A 41 10.53 -3.34 -8.95
C ASP A 41 9.66 -2.45 -9.86
N ALA A 42 9.64 -1.14 -9.61
CA ALA A 42 8.88 -0.17 -10.41
C ALA A 42 9.42 -0.07 -11.85
N ALA A 43 10.74 0.01 -12.02
CA ALA A 43 11.38 0.06 -13.32
C ALA A 43 11.11 -1.21 -14.16
N LEU A 44 11.15 -2.39 -13.52
CA LEU A 44 10.84 -3.66 -14.18
C LEU A 44 9.38 -3.74 -14.65
N LYS A 45 8.44 -3.33 -13.80
CA LYS A 45 7.00 -3.29 -14.15
C LYS A 45 6.74 -2.33 -15.31
N TYR A 46 7.35 -1.14 -15.26
CA TYR A 46 7.20 -0.15 -16.31
C TYR A 46 7.77 -0.65 -17.65
N SER A 47 8.97 -1.23 -17.65
CA SER A 47 9.57 -1.82 -18.86
C SER A 47 8.70 -2.93 -19.46
N SER A 48 8.14 -3.79 -18.61
CA SER A 48 7.25 -4.87 -19.03
C SER A 48 5.97 -4.33 -19.66
N TRP A 49 5.34 -3.33 -19.04
CA TRP A 49 4.17 -2.64 -19.59
C TRP A 49 4.47 -1.97 -20.94
N GLN A 50 5.62 -1.31 -21.09
CA GLN A 50 6.02 -0.71 -22.36
C GLN A 50 6.18 -1.76 -23.47
N LYS A 51 6.78 -2.91 -23.16
CA LYS A 51 6.93 -4.02 -24.12
C LYS A 51 5.57 -4.55 -24.55
N GLU A 52 4.65 -4.74 -23.61
CA GLU A 52 3.29 -5.20 -23.91
C GLU A 52 2.53 -4.20 -24.77
N LYS A 53 2.62 -2.90 -24.45
CA LYS A 53 2.02 -1.82 -25.24
C LYS A 53 2.56 -1.80 -26.67
N LYS A 54 3.88 -1.90 -26.85
CA LYS A 54 4.49 -1.99 -28.19
C LYS A 54 4.00 -3.22 -28.95
N ARG A 55 3.94 -4.40 -28.30
CA ARG A 55 3.44 -5.63 -28.92
C ARG A 55 2.00 -5.48 -29.42
N LYS A 56 1.12 -4.83 -28.64
CA LYS A 56 -0.26 -4.55 -29.04
C LYS A 56 -0.40 -3.49 -30.14
N MET A 57 0.62 -2.66 -30.35
CA MET A 57 0.60 -1.58 -31.35
C MET A 57 1.06 -2.04 -32.75
N TYR A 58 1.84 -3.13 -32.80
CA TYR A 58 2.38 -3.72 -34.04
C TYR A 58 1.82 -5.12 -34.33
N SER A 59 0.79 -5.53 -33.60
CA SER A 59 -0.02 -6.74 -33.83
C SER A 59 -1.37 -6.35 -34.39
#